data_AF-A0A0F4Z1Q9-F1
#
_entry.id   AF-A0A0F4Z1Q9-F1
#
_cell.length_a   1.000
_cell.length_b   1.000
_cell.length_c   1.000
_cell.angle_alpha   90.00
_cell.angle_beta   90.00
_cell.angle_gamma   90.00
#
_symmetry.space_group_name_H-M   'P 1'
#
loop_
_entity.id
_entity.type
_entity.pdbx_description
1 polymer ?
#
loop_
_entity_poly.entity_id
_entity_poly.type
_entity_poly.pdbx_seq_one_letter_code
_entity_poly.pdbx_strand_id
1 'polypeptide(L)'
;MAPDPLPANIHVSTHPCLRAKLSQLRSQSTTSSQEIKSLVHDIAAILGCEALAAGLRTLPSGTTEKKRNKKIGRRKEIMFGWHTTGQDPLDVDYTTEAVEPSNIALIPVLRSGLGMVVALQTLLPFSVPVHHLGLFRERITLQPVEYYNKLPYEPACPSSSDLTALSATAPAPVSTNTAVNKAAATLAILLDPVIATGGSAAAAT
;
A
#
# COMPACT_ATOMS: atom_id res chain seq x y z
N MET A 1 32.38 9.93 13.29
CA MET A 1 31.04 10.24 13.82
C MET A 1 30.21 9.00 13.59
N ALA A 2 29.77 8.31 14.65
CA ALA A 2 28.85 7.18 14.47
C ALA A 2 27.54 7.71 13.88
N PRO A 3 26.90 6.98 12.95
CA PRO A 3 25.61 7.42 12.43
C PRO A 3 24.61 7.50 13.59
N ASP A 4 23.81 8.56 13.61
CA ASP A 4 22.70 8.68 14.56
C ASP A 4 21.76 7.47 14.41
N PRO A 5 21.19 6.96 15.52
CA PRO A 5 20.32 5.80 15.47
C PRO A 5 19.10 6.08 14.59
N LEU A 6 18.82 5.16 13.67
CA LEU A 6 17.64 5.26 12.81
C LEU A 6 16.37 5.18 13.67
N PRO A 7 15.31 5.92 13.31
CA PRO A 7 13.99 5.77 13.91
C PRO A 7 13.51 4.31 13.90
N ALA A 8 12.74 3.92 14.93
CA ALA A 8 12.27 2.55 15.12
C ALA A 8 11.33 2.04 14.00
N ASN A 9 10.73 2.95 13.24
CA ASN A 9 9.85 2.65 12.09
C ASN A 9 10.61 2.51 10.76
N ILE A 10 11.94 2.54 10.76
CA ILE A 10 12.76 2.33 9.56
C ILE A 10 13.26 0.89 9.53
N HIS A 11 12.92 0.19 8.44
CA HIS A 11 13.51 -1.10 8.12
C HIS A 11 14.59 -0.93 7.04
N VAL A 12 15.81 -1.39 7.33
CA VAL A 12 16.90 -1.41 6.35
C VAL A 12 17.10 -2.85 5.89
N SER A 13 16.87 -3.10 4.59
CA SER A 13 17.08 -4.41 3.99
C SER A 13 18.52 -4.90 4.18
N THR A 14 18.68 -6.13 4.64
CA THR A 14 19.98 -6.79 4.82
C THR A 14 20.32 -7.76 3.68
N HIS A 15 19.44 -7.89 2.68
CA HIS A 15 19.58 -8.88 1.62
C HIS A 15 20.86 -8.68 0.77
N PRO A 16 21.72 -9.70 0.63
CA PRO A 16 23.02 -9.56 -0.03
C PRO A 16 22.90 -9.20 -1.52
N CYS A 17 21.97 -9.83 -2.26
CA CYS A 17 21.76 -9.50 -3.67
C CYS A 17 21.24 -8.07 -3.88
N LEU A 18 20.38 -7.56 -2.99
CA LEU A 18 19.90 -6.18 -3.06
C LEU A 18 21.07 -5.21 -2.90
N ARG A 19 21.96 -5.46 -1.93
CA ARG A 19 23.16 -4.63 -1.72
C ARG A 19 24.08 -4.65 -2.93
N ALA A 20 24.30 -5.82 -3.54
CA ALA A 20 25.11 -5.94 -4.76
C ALA A 20 24.49 -5.22 -5.96
N LYS A 21 23.17 -5.39 -6.18
CA LYS A 21 22.43 -4.70 -7.26
C LYS A 21 22.39 -3.18 -7.05
N LEU A 22 22.27 -2.71 -5.80
CA LEU A 22 22.40 -1.28 -5.48
C LEU A 22 23.80 -0.75 -5.79
N SER A 23 24.85 -1.51 -5.52
CA SER A 23 26.22 -1.13 -5.90
C SER A 23 26.38 -1.02 -7.42
N GLN A 24 25.77 -1.93 -8.18
CA GLN A 24 25.73 -1.85 -9.65
C GLN A 24 24.96 -0.61 -10.11
N LEU A 25 23.77 -0.35 -9.55
CA LEU A 25 22.96 0.82 -9.87
C LEU A 25 23.67 2.15 -9.58
N ARG A 26 24.55 2.18 -8.57
CA ARG A 26 25.38 3.36 -8.23
C ARG A 26 26.63 3.50 -9.08
N SER A 27 27.06 2.46 -9.78
CA SER A 27 28.29 2.49 -10.57
C SER A 27 28.13 3.41 -11.77
N GLN A 28 29.13 4.27 -12.01
CA GLN A 28 29.18 5.14 -13.19
C GLN A 28 29.33 4.35 -14.50
N SER A 29 29.70 3.07 -14.42
CA SER A 29 29.81 2.16 -15.56
C SER A 29 28.45 1.64 -16.05
N THR A 30 27.38 1.80 -15.29
CA THR A 30 26.03 1.36 -15.68
C THR A 30 25.37 2.44 -16.54
N THR A 31 25.66 2.42 -17.82
CA THR A 31 25.22 3.45 -18.78
C THR A 31 23.93 3.07 -19.51
N SER A 32 23.57 1.78 -19.54
CA SER A 32 22.41 1.29 -20.29
C SER A 32 21.10 1.51 -19.53
N SER A 33 20.18 2.25 -20.15
CA SER A 33 18.83 2.48 -19.58
C SER A 33 18.05 1.18 -19.37
N GLN A 34 18.31 0.13 -20.15
CA GLN A 34 17.66 -1.17 -19.97
C GLN A 34 18.20 -1.90 -18.73
N GLU A 35 19.51 -1.84 -18.51
CA GLU A 35 20.12 -2.41 -17.31
C GLU A 35 19.65 -1.68 -16.05
N ILE A 36 19.58 -0.35 -16.07
CA ILE A 36 19.04 0.44 -14.95
C ILE A 36 17.60 0.02 -14.63
N LYS A 37 16.74 -0.09 -15.64
CA LYS A 37 15.34 -0.50 -15.44
C LYS A 37 15.24 -1.91 -14.86
N SER A 38 16.04 -2.84 -15.38
CA SER A 38 16.10 -4.22 -14.88
C SER A 38 16.57 -4.26 -13.41
N LEU A 39 17.62 -3.52 -13.07
CA LEU A 39 18.13 -3.42 -11.70
C LEU A 39 17.10 -2.80 -10.75
N VAL A 40 16.40 -1.73 -11.17
CA VAL A 40 15.33 -1.11 -10.36
C VAL A 40 14.18 -2.09 -10.14
N HIS A 41 13.78 -2.82 -11.18
CA HIS A 41 12.74 -3.86 -11.07
C HIS A 41 13.14 -4.95 -10.07
N ASP A 42 14.36 -5.46 -10.19
CA ASP A 42 14.89 -6.50 -9.31
C ASP A 42 15.03 -6.06 -7.86
N ILE A 43 15.50 -4.84 -7.62
CA ILE A 43 15.60 -4.25 -6.28
C ILE A 43 14.20 -4.07 -5.70
N ALA A 44 13.25 -3.57 -6.50
CA ALA A 44 11.87 -3.41 -6.08
C ALA A 44 11.21 -4.75 -5.73
N ALA A 45 11.52 -5.83 -6.44
CA ALA A 45 11.01 -7.15 -6.12
C ALA A 45 11.51 -7.65 -4.76
N ILE A 46 12.81 -7.50 -4.48
CA ILE A 46 13.38 -7.92 -3.18
C ILE A 46 12.79 -7.07 -2.04
N LEU A 47 12.78 -5.75 -2.19
CA LEU A 47 12.18 -4.84 -1.19
C LEU A 47 10.69 -5.10 -1.00
N GLY A 48 9.98 -5.38 -2.10
CA GLY A 48 8.56 -5.72 -2.08
C GLY A 48 8.30 -6.96 -1.25
N CYS A 49 9.07 -8.04 -1.43
CA CYS A 49 8.94 -9.25 -0.62
C CYS A 49 9.14 -8.97 0.87
N GLU A 50 10.18 -8.22 1.24
CA GLU A 50 10.47 -7.87 2.64
C GLU A 50 9.37 -6.99 3.24
N ALA A 51 8.94 -5.95 2.52
CA ALA A 51 7.92 -5.01 2.98
C ALA A 51 6.54 -5.70 3.11
N LEU A 52 6.17 -6.53 2.14
CA LEU A 52 4.90 -7.27 2.16
C LEU A 52 4.89 -8.34 3.26
N ALA A 53 6.02 -9.02 3.51
CA ALA A 53 6.13 -9.97 4.61
C ALA A 53 5.95 -9.30 5.99
N ALA A 54 6.39 -8.06 6.15
CA ALA A 54 6.21 -7.31 7.39
C ALA A 54 4.83 -6.62 7.48
N GLY A 55 4.23 -6.22 6.35
CA GLY A 55 3.03 -5.40 6.29
C GLY A 55 1.72 -6.18 6.11
N LEU A 56 1.77 -7.43 5.65
CA LEU A 56 0.59 -8.25 5.37
C LEU A 56 0.46 -9.41 6.36
N ARG A 57 -0.78 -9.85 6.58
CA ARG A 57 -1.09 -11.02 7.41
C ARG A 57 -1.99 -11.97 6.64
N THR A 58 -1.87 -13.27 6.94
CA THR A 58 -2.80 -14.26 6.39
C THR A 58 -3.97 -14.51 7.34
N LEU A 59 -5.15 -14.70 6.78
CA LEU A 59 -6.37 -15.09 7.47
C LEU A 59 -6.98 -16.30 6.78
N PRO A 60 -7.58 -17.26 7.50
CA PRO A 60 -8.30 -18.37 6.88
C PRO A 60 -9.48 -17.83 6.06
N SER A 61 -9.53 -18.15 4.77
CA SER A 61 -10.51 -17.61 3.82
C SER A 61 -11.76 -18.49 3.79
N GLY A 62 -12.90 -17.96 4.24
CA GLY A 62 -14.18 -18.66 4.23
C GLY A 62 -15.09 -18.19 3.10
N THR A 63 -15.29 -18.99 2.05
CA THR A 63 -16.28 -18.71 1.01
C THR A 63 -17.34 -19.81 0.90
N THR A 64 -18.58 -19.35 1.07
CA THR A 64 -19.89 -20.00 0.84
C THR A 64 -20.50 -20.84 1.98
N GLU A 65 -21.24 -20.15 2.86
CA GLU A 65 -22.46 -20.74 3.43
C GLU A 65 -23.40 -21.16 2.27
N LYS A 66 -23.42 -22.46 1.92
CA LYS A 66 -24.69 -23.04 1.46
C LYS A 66 -25.55 -23.20 2.70
N LYS A 67 -26.44 -22.22 2.97
CA LYS A 67 -27.55 -22.37 3.92
C LYS A 67 -28.46 -23.52 3.47
N ARG A 68 -28.06 -24.76 3.75
CA ARG A 68 -28.90 -25.93 3.57
C ARG A 68 -29.85 -25.95 4.77
N ASN A 69 -31.02 -25.36 4.59
CA ASN A 69 -32.04 -25.30 5.63
C ASN A 69 -32.63 -26.72 5.83
N LYS A 70 -31.97 -27.58 6.61
CA LYS A 70 -32.49 -28.93 6.92
C LYS A 70 -33.35 -28.82 8.18
N LYS A 71 -34.67 -28.92 8.01
CA LYS A 71 -35.63 -28.93 9.12
C LYS A 71 -35.60 -30.32 9.79
N ILE A 72 -34.72 -30.51 10.77
CA ILE A 72 -34.82 -31.61 11.73
C ILE A 72 -35.67 -31.09 12.91
N GLY A 73 -36.95 -31.50 12.97
CA GLY A 73 -37.84 -31.18 14.11
C GLY A 73 -38.11 -29.69 14.38
N ARG A 74 -38.45 -29.35 15.65
CA ARG A 74 -38.82 -27.99 16.12
C ARG A 74 -37.63 -27.11 16.53
N ARG A 75 -36.40 -27.63 16.57
CA ARG A 75 -35.21 -26.85 16.92
C ARG A 75 -34.29 -26.73 15.70
N LYS A 76 -34.10 -25.49 15.26
CA LYS A 76 -33.06 -25.15 14.29
C LYS A 76 -31.74 -25.14 15.04
N GLU A 77 -30.89 -26.12 14.79
CA GLU A 77 -29.53 -26.13 15.31
C GLU A 77 -28.57 -25.65 14.21
N ILE A 78 -27.93 -24.51 14.45
CA ILE A 78 -26.92 -23.93 13.56
C ILE A 78 -25.57 -24.54 13.91
N MET A 79 -25.21 -25.62 13.21
CA MET A 79 -23.90 -26.25 13.36
C MET A 79 -22.87 -25.44 12.55
N PHE A 80 -22.15 -24.56 13.23
CA PHE A 80 -21.07 -23.76 12.68
C PHE A 80 -19.76 -24.58 12.65
N GLY A 81 -19.47 -25.24 11.53
CA GLY A 81 -18.12 -25.76 11.26
C GLY A 81 -17.28 -24.65 10.63
N TRP A 82 -16.34 -24.08 11.38
CA TRP A 82 -15.54 -22.92 10.95
C TRP A 82 -14.22 -23.31 10.28
N HIS A 83 -14.19 -24.21 9.29
CA HIS A 83 -12.96 -24.41 8.49
C HIS A 83 -13.34 -24.66 7.03
N THR A 84 -12.84 -23.79 6.14
CA THR A 84 -13.06 -23.86 4.69
C THR A 84 -11.93 -24.66 4.07
N THR A 85 -12.32 -25.69 3.33
CA THR A 85 -11.43 -26.72 2.82
C THR A 85 -11.54 -26.75 1.30
N GLY A 86 -10.46 -26.39 0.61
CA GLY A 86 -10.31 -26.64 -0.81
C GLY A 86 -10.00 -28.12 -1.06
N GLN A 87 -10.39 -28.65 -2.21
CA GLN A 87 -10.00 -30.01 -2.62
C GLN A 87 -8.87 -29.91 -3.63
N ASP A 88 -7.80 -30.66 -3.41
CA ASP A 88 -6.73 -30.83 -4.39
C ASP A 88 -7.09 -31.91 -5.43
N PRO A 89 -6.30 -32.09 -6.51
CA PRO A 89 -6.56 -33.13 -7.51
C PRO A 89 -6.49 -34.58 -6.98
N LEU A 90 -6.10 -34.78 -5.72
CA LEU A 90 -6.02 -36.09 -5.05
C LEU A 90 -7.16 -36.28 -4.04
N ASP A 91 -8.21 -35.44 -4.08
CA ASP A 91 -9.33 -35.41 -3.14
C ASP A 91 -8.89 -35.18 -1.68
N VAL A 92 -7.73 -34.56 -1.47
CA VAL A 92 -7.23 -34.14 -0.16
C VAL A 92 -7.68 -32.72 0.14
N ASP A 93 -8.29 -32.61 1.29
CA ASP A 93 -8.85 -31.43 1.90
C ASP A 93 -7.74 -30.51 2.45
N TYR A 94 -7.64 -29.25 2.00
CA TYR A 94 -6.64 -28.27 2.48
C TYR A 94 -7.25 -26.92 2.90
N THR A 95 -6.63 -26.25 3.86
CA THR A 95 -7.07 -24.93 4.34
C THR A 95 -6.67 -23.83 3.36
N THR A 96 -7.63 -22.99 2.95
CA THR A 96 -7.35 -21.83 2.12
C THR A 96 -7.09 -20.59 2.97
N GLU A 97 -6.07 -19.81 2.62
CA GLU A 97 -5.72 -18.55 3.26
C GLU A 97 -5.91 -17.36 2.31
N ALA A 98 -6.25 -16.21 2.87
CA ALA A 98 -6.33 -14.93 2.18
C ALA A 98 -5.46 -13.89 2.90
N VAL A 99 -5.11 -12.82 2.19
CA VAL A 99 -4.24 -11.76 2.68
C VAL A 99 -5.07 -10.59 3.22
N GLU A 100 -4.67 -10.04 4.37
CA GLU A 100 -5.18 -8.79 4.92
C GLU A 100 -4.10 -7.70 5.07
N PRO A 101 -4.42 -6.42 4.82
CA PRO A 101 -5.70 -5.91 4.32
C PRO A 101 -5.95 -6.25 2.84
N SER A 102 -7.22 -6.45 2.45
CA SER A 102 -7.59 -6.76 1.06
C SER A 102 -7.61 -5.53 0.15
N ASN A 103 -7.77 -4.33 0.72
CA ASN A 103 -7.77 -3.06 -0.02
C ASN A 103 -6.41 -2.37 0.10
N ILE A 104 -5.54 -2.66 -0.87
CA ILE A 104 -4.19 -2.09 -1.01
C ILE A 104 -4.20 -1.15 -2.21
N ALA A 105 -3.40 -0.08 -2.18
CA ALA A 105 -3.11 0.77 -3.34
C ALA A 105 -1.60 0.99 -3.50
N LEU A 106 -1.13 0.99 -4.74
CA LEU A 106 0.24 1.39 -5.08
C LEU A 106 0.27 2.85 -5.51
N ILE A 107 1.19 3.64 -4.96
CA ILE A 107 1.34 5.07 -5.25
C ILE A 107 2.78 5.34 -5.70
N PRO A 108 3.12 5.16 -6.98
CA PRO A 108 4.37 5.69 -7.53
C PRO A 108 4.46 7.22 -7.42
N VAL A 109 5.59 7.69 -6.89
CA VAL A 109 5.97 9.11 -6.99
C VAL A 109 6.56 9.38 -8.37
N LEU A 110 5.95 10.30 -9.11
CA LEU A 110 6.34 10.60 -10.47
C LEU A 110 7.65 11.39 -10.54
N ARG A 111 8.58 11.05 -11.44
CA ARG A 111 8.47 10.04 -12.52
C ARG A 111 9.18 8.71 -12.21
N SER A 112 10.06 8.70 -11.21
CA SER A 112 10.97 7.60 -10.90
C SER A 112 10.27 6.37 -10.32
N GLY A 113 9.19 6.56 -9.55
CA GLY A 113 8.44 5.48 -8.91
C GLY A 113 7.77 4.51 -9.87
N LEU A 114 7.52 4.91 -11.13
CA LEU A 114 6.88 4.06 -12.14
C LEU A 114 7.69 2.80 -12.45
N GLY A 115 9.01 2.85 -12.32
CA GLY A 115 9.88 1.69 -12.59
C GLY A 115 9.70 0.54 -11.60
N MET A 116 9.12 0.80 -10.42
CA MET A 116 8.94 -0.19 -9.36
C MET A 116 7.57 -0.86 -9.38
N VAL A 117 6.56 -0.22 -9.98
CA VAL A 117 5.15 -0.66 -9.94
C VAL A 117 4.99 -2.07 -10.47
N VAL A 118 5.62 -2.38 -11.61
CA VAL A 118 5.49 -3.69 -12.27
C VAL A 118 6.00 -4.82 -11.38
N ALA A 119 7.10 -4.59 -10.64
CA ALA A 119 7.64 -5.60 -9.74
C ALA A 119 6.64 -5.92 -8.61
N LEU A 120 6.07 -4.90 -7.99
CA LEU A 120 5.16 -5.08 -6.85
C LEU A 120 3.80 -5.64 -7.27
N GLN A 121 3.27 -5.25 -8.42
CA GLN A 121 2.05 -5.86 -8.96
C GLN A 121 2.23 -7.36 -9.22
N THR A 122 3.44 -7.79 -9.59
CA THR A 122 3.75 -9.22 -9.81
C THR A 122 3.83 -10.02 -8.51
N LEU A 123 4.17 -9.37 -7.38
CA LEU A 123 4.26 -10.01 -6.07
C LEU A 123 2.91 -10.17 -5.38
N LEU A 124 1.97 -9.27 -5.63
CA LEU A 124 0.67 -9.27 -4.98
C LEU A 124 -0.25 -10.35 -5.60
N PRO A 125 -1.06 -11.06 -4.79
CA PRO A 125 -1.90 -12.17 -5.28
C PRO A 125 -3.12 -11.69 -6.11
N PHE A 126 -3.41 -10.40 -6.12
CA PHE A 126 -4.52 -9.79 -6.86
C PHE A 126 -4.08 -8.47 -7.50
N SER A 127 -4.82 -8.04 -8.52
CA SER A 127 -4.58 -6.76 -9.18
C SER A 127 -4.91 -5.60 -8.23
N VAL A 128 -3.95 -4.71 -8.02
CA VAL A 128 -4.04 -3.58 -7.11
C VAL A 128 -4.13 -2.25 -7.88
N PRO A 129 -5.03 -1.33 -7.50
CA PRO A 129 -5.13 -0.02 -8.13
C PRO A 129 -3.84 0.80 -7.98
N VAL A 130 -3.49 1.53 -9.03
CA VAL A 130 -2.32 2.40 -9.06
C VAL A 130 -2.76 3.85 -9.13
N HIS A 131 -2.44 4.61 -8.08
CA HIS A 131 -2.61 6.05 -8.06
C HIS A 131 -1.27 6.74 -8.25
N HIS A 132 -1.29 7.98 -8.70
CA HIS A 132 -0.06 8.66 -9.09
C HIS A 132 0.03 9.96 -8.30
N LEU A 133 1.19 10.18 -7.70
CA LEU A 133 1.52 11.39 -6.96
C LEU A 133 2.74 12.04 -7.63
N GLY A 134 2.66 13.32 -7.94
CA GLY A 134 3.78 14.10 -8.47
C GLY A 134 4.28 15.08 -7.44
N LEU A 135 5.50 14.86 -6.97
CA LEU A 135 6.22 15.74 -6.07
C LEU A 135 7.49 16.24 -6.75
N PHE A 136 7.83 17.50 -6.59
CA PHE A 136 9.16 18.01 -6.90
C PHE A 136 9.75 18.71 -5.68
N ARG A 137 11.07 18.82 -5.63
CA ARG A 137 11.77 19.52 -4.55
C ARG A 137 11.97 20.98 -4.94
N GLU A 138 11.46 21.91 -4.14
CA GLU A 138 11.71 23.33 -4.35
C GLU A 138 13.20 23.64 -4.22
N ARG A 139 13.76 24.48 -5.11
CA ARG A 139 15.20 24.72 -5.20
C ARG A 139 15.81 25.41 -3.97
N ILE A 140 15.05 26.27 -3.30
CA ILE A 140 15.55 27.13 -2.22
C ILE A 140 15.24 26.49 -0.86
N THR A 141 13.95 26.24 -0.59
CA THR A 141 13.49 25.72 0.70
C THR A 141 13.75 24.22 0.86
N LEU A 142 14.04 23.53 -0.26
CA LEU A 142 14.19 22.09 -0.33
C LEU A 142 12.94 21.30 0.14
N GLN A 143 11.81 21.99 0.27
CA GLN A 143 10.53 21.40 0.63
C GLN A 143 9.94 20.64 -0.56
N PRO A 144 9.24 19.52 -0.31
CA PRO A 144 8.46 18.84 -1.33
C PRO A 144 7.24 19.69 -1.71
N VAL A 145 7.05 19.91 -3.00
CA VAL A 145 5.89 20.61 -3.57
C VAL A 145 5.14 19.66 -4.47
N GLU A 146 3.84 19.51 -4.19
CA GLU A 146 2.92 18.73 -5.00
C GLU A 146 2.56 19.47 -6.28
N TYR A 147 2.68 18.79 -7.43
CA TYR A 147 2.26 19.32 -8.73
C TYR A 147 1.22 18.43 -9.42
N TYR A 148 1.00 17.20 -8.92
CA TYR A 148 0.05 16.26 -9.47
C TYR A 148 -0.47 15.32 -8.39
N ASN A 149 -1.78 15.14 -8.32
CA ASN A 149 -2.39 14.25 -7.35
C ASN A 149 -3.66 13.62 -7.93
N LYS A 150 -3.59 12.30 -8.10
CA LYS A 150 -4.71 11.48 -8.57
C LYS A 150 -5.08 10.40 -7.54
N LEU A 151 -4.96 10.76 -6.26
CA LEU A 151 -5.45 9.94 -5.16
C LEU A 151 -6.98 10.00 -5.11
N PRO A 152 -7.65 8.92 -4.70
CA PRO A 152 -9.09 8.93 -4.53
C PRO A 152 -9.41 9.84 -3.33
N TYR A 153 -9.80 11.08 -3.60
CA TYR A 153 -10.33 12.00 -2.60
C TYR A 153 -11.79 12.27 -2.90
N GLU A 154 -12.68 11.74 -2.07
CA GLU A 154 -14.04 12.29 -1.97
C GLU A 154 -14.02 13.27 -0.79
N PRO A 155 -14.13 14.59 -1.00
CA PRO A 155 -14.54 15.43 0.11
C PRO A 155 -15.89 14.89 0.57
N ALA A 156 -16.08 14.70 1.88
CA ALA A 156 -17.44 14.60 2.39
C ALA A 156 -18.17 15.84 1.89
N CYS A 157 -19.14 15.64 1.00
CA CYS A 157 -20.11 16.66 0.70
C CYS A 157 -20.77 16.97 2.06
N PRO A 158 -20.65 18.19 2.62
CA PRO A 158 -21.57 18.57 3.68
C PRO A 158 -22.95 18.43 3.07
N SER A 159 -23.74 17.47 3.56
CA SER A 159 -25.15 17.39 3.19
C SER A 159 -25.74 18.78 3.38
N SER A 160 -26.53 19.21 2.40
CA SER A 160 -27.11 20.55 2.26
C SER A 160 -28.00 21.02 3.42
N SER A 161 -28.00 20.33 4.56
CA SER A 161 -28.64 20.70 5.82
C SER A 161 -27.85 21.70 6.67
N ASP A 162 -26.54 21.89 6.42
CA ASP A 162 -25.68 22.64 7.37
C ASP A 162 -25.37 24.09 6.92
N LEU A 163 -26.06 24.59 5.88
CA LEU A 163 -25.85 25.91 5.29
C LEU A 163 -26.39 27.10 6.13
N THR A 164 -26.83 26.89 7.37
CA THR A 164 -27.40 27.98 8.21
C THR A 164 -26.44 28.63 9.21
N ALA A 165 -25.13 28.33 9.18
CA ALA A 165 -24.20 28.91 10.17
C ALA A 165 -22.91 29.49 9.54
N LEU A 166 -23.04 30.45 8.62
CA LEU A 166 -21.92 31.32 8.23
C LEU A 166 -22.38 32.79 8.19
N SER A 167 -22.64 33.37 9.37
CA SER A 167 -22.52 34.82 9.58
C SER A 167 -21.14 35.14 10.14
N ALA A 168 -20.49 36.15 9.57
CA ALA A 168 -19.10 36.52 9.73
C ALA A 168 -18.62 36.84 11.15
N THR A 169 -17.30 36.64 11.35
CA THR A 169 -16.42 37.19 12.42
C THR A 169 -16.06 36.26 13.59
N ALA A 170 -15.21 35.25 13.34
CA ALA A 170 -14.33 34.61 14.33
C ALA A 170 -13.26 33.75 13.60
N PRO A 171 -12.05 33.52 14.17
CA PRO A 171 -11.04 32.68 13.54
C PRO A 171 -11.58 31.25 13.33
N ALA A 172 -11.41 30.72 12.13
CA ALA A 172 -11.97 29.43 11.73
C ALA A 172 -11.52 28.32 12.70
N PRO A 173 -12.45 27.54 13.29
CA PRO A 173 -12.07 26.35 14.03
C PRO A 173 -11.44 25.36 13.05
N VAL A 174 -10.32 24.73 13.44
CA VAL A 174 -9.76 23.59 12.71
C VAL A 174 -10.81 22.48 12.76
N SER A 175 -11.59 22.36 11.68
CA SER A 175 -12.62 21.35 11.58
C SER A 175 -11.94 20.01 11.36
N THR A 176 -11.83 19.22 12.43
CA THR A 176 -11.56 17.78 12.35
C THR A 176 -12.81 17.10 11.77
N ASN A 177 -13.07 17.29 10.48
CA ASN A 177 -14.07 16.52 9.76
C ASN A 177 -13.52 15.11 9.53
N THR A 178 -13.82 14.19 10.45
CA THR A 178 -13.59 12.75 10.32
C THR A 178 -14.59 12.15 9.32
N ALA A 179 -14.57 12.64 8.09
CA ALA A 179 -15.23 11.98 6.98
C ALA A 179 -14.34 10.81 6.53
N VAL A 180 -14.75 9.57 6.85
CA VAL A 180 -14.04 8.38 6.38
C VAL A 180 -14.23 8.27 4.88
N ASN A 181 -13.18 8.58 4.12
CA ASN A 181 -13.15 8.43 2.67
C ASN A 181 -13.28 6.94 2.32
N LYS A 182 -14.48 6.51 1.93
CA LYS A 182 -14.80 5.12 1.62
C LYS A 182 -14.07 4.60 0.37
N ALA A 183 -13.58 5.51 -0.48
CA ALA A 183 -12.78 5.20 -1.66
C ALA A 183 -11.28 5.10 -1.36
N ALA A 184 -10.82 5.46 -0.15
CA ALA A 184 -9.43 5.35 0.25
C ALA A 184 -9.05 3.89 0.51
N ALA A 185 -7.87 3.50 0.03
CA ALA A 185 -7.30 2.20 0.36
C ALA A 185 -6.97 2.11 1.86
N THR A 186 -7.14 0.93 2.44
CA THR A 186 -6.78 0.69 3.85
C THR A 186 -5.26 0.70 4.03
N LEU A 187 -4.52 0.24 3.02
CA LEU A 187 -3.06 0.29 2.98
C LEU A 187 -2.59 0.95 1.69
N ALA A 188 -1.79 1.99 1.81
CA ALA A 188 -1.15 2.66 0.69
C ALA A 188 0.36 2.39 0.71
N ILE A 189 0.92 1.93 -0.41
CA ILE A 189 2.36 1.67 -0.56
C ILE A 189 2.94 2.71 -1.51
N LEU A 190 3.74 3.63 -0.96
CA LEU A 190 4.42 4.66 -1.73
C LEU A 190 5.70 4.11 -2.35
N LEU A 191 5.93 4.38 -3.64
CA LEU A 191 7.06 3.84 -4.40
C LEU A 191 7.92 4.94 -5.00
N ASP A 192 9.19 4.97 -4.62
CA ASP A 192 10.19 5.83 -5.24
C ASP A 192 11.61 5.28 -5.00
N PRO A 193 12.41 5.02 -6.05
CA PRO A 193 13.78 4.55 -5.90
C PRO A 193 14.74 5.63 -5.37
N VAL A 194 14.36 6.91 -5.35
CA VAL A 194 15.23 8.04 -5.04
C VAL A 194 14.65 8.92 -3.93
N ILE A 195 14.08 8.35 -2.86
CA ILE A 195 13.66 9.17 -1.71
C ILE A 195 14.90 9.78 -1.05
N ALA A 196 15.29 10.95 -1.54
CA ALA A 196 16.34 11.77 -1.01
C ALA A 196 15.77 12.51 0.21
N THR A 197 16.09 11.97 1.39
CA THR A 197 16.12 12.67 2.69
C THR A 197 14.82 13.27 3.21
N GLY A 198 14.26 12.65 4.26
CA GLY A 198 13.51 13.29 5.35
C GLY A 198 12.18 13.97 5.02
N GLY A 199 12.21 15.09 4.30
CA GLY A 199 11.03 15.92 4.04
C GLY A 199 10.05 15.30 3.03
N SER A 200 10.56 14.70 1.95
CA SER A 200 9.70 14.12 0.90
C SER A 200 8.91 12.90 1.37
N ALA A 201 9.46 12.12 2.32
CA ALA A 201 8.74 10.99 2.92
C ALA A 201 7.63 11.46 3.86
N ALA A 202 7.91 12.49 4.68
CA ALA A 202 6.93 13.07 5.61
C ALA A 202 5.77 13.79 4.90
N ALA A 203 5.98 14.31 3.69
CA ALA A 203 4.91 14.93 2.90
C ALA A 203 4.03 13.91 2.16
N ALA A 204 4.44 12.64 2.10
CA ALA A 204 3.69 11.58 1.43
C ALA A 204 2.97 10.64 2.41
N THR A 205 3.18 10.84 3.72
CA THR A 205 2.46 10.21 4.84
C THR A 205 1.37 11.14 5.35
#